data_AF-A0AA93BMP6-F1
#
_entry.id   AF-A0AA93BMP6-F1
#
_cell.length_a   1.000
_cell.length_b   1.000
_cell.length_c   1.000
_cell.angle_alpha   90.00
_cell.angle_beta   90.00
_cell.angle_gamma   90.00
#
_symmetry.space_group_name_H-M   'P 1'
#
loop_
_entity.id
_entity.type
_entity.pdbx_description
1 polymer ?
#
loop_
_entity_poly.entity_id
_entity_poly.type
_entity_poly.pdbx_seq_one_letter_code
_entity_poly.pdbx_strand_id
1 'polypeptide(L)'
;MFFEVHSEKKIGIKKLSLNDLGLKETGHQTHIGLYQHVLDFLPDNHVEKAAILIYDDYCEILNCDYGKISRSTGKIEAPNIKSGSRNEMTIVNQIRTFASKKQGCEWYLVWFGLQSEELVFWLIASDSTDYQCARKIFPTPNKVYDEHSISFSLAIEFLEKKVNGVSVKLQEDIEVASQTGRQIRKYKKQDLEKANLLFKQVGYSGEQLIAKYLEKQKSVHAISSYRWMNANVESGAPFDFIIDEGLEAENFVDVKSTRFDFNQYLYYSDEEIAFVNRLNEDKKYSVYRVFGMDDYQKKFRVCANCMSYVSTVNANITELSCKMKKIQTILQSIKIGVRPIDCFTNIQPQIIL
;
A
#
# COMPACT_ATOMS: atom_id res chain seq x y z
N MET A 1 8.39 5.43 5.68
CA MET A 1 8.37 4.29 4.74
C MET A 1 7.31 3.31 5.21
N PHE A 2 6.65 2.58 4.31
CA PHE A 2 5.60 1.63 4.69
C PHE A 2 6.21 0.28 5.09
N PHE A 3 7.00 -0.31 4.21
CA PHE A 3 7.71 -1.55 4.49
C PHE A 3 9.08 -1.24 5.11
N GLU A 4 9.38 -1.93 6.21
CA GLU A 4 10.64 -1.82 6.94
C GLU A 4 11.20 -3.21 7.14
N VAL A 5 12.52 -3.36 7.08
CA VAL A 5 13.16 -4.66 7.27
C VAL A 5 12.97 -5.12 8.71
N HIS A 6 12.77 -6.43 8.90
CA HIS A 6 12.58 -7.05 10.21
C HIS A 6 13.72 -6.71 11.18
N SER A 7 13.40 -6.63 12.47
CA SER A 7 14.33 -6.23 13.54
C SER A 7 15.54 -7.17 13.68
N GLU A 8 15.40 -8.44 13.29
CA GLU A 8 16.51 -9.40 13.21
C GLU A 8 17.61 -8.99 12.25
N LYS A 9 17.31 -8.11 11.27
CA LYS A 9 18.33 -7.47 10.44
C LYS A 9 19.25 -8.49 9.76
N LYS A 10 18.67 -9.53 9.14
CA LYS A 10 19.41 -10.53 8.36
C LYS A 10 18.94 -10.55 6.92
N ILE A 11 19.90 -10.62 6.00
CA ILE A 11 19.68 -10.58 4.56
C ILE A 11 20.45 -11.72 3.92
N GLY A 12 19.77 -12.60 3.21
CA GLY A 12 20.41 -13.64 2.40
C GLY A 12 20.63 -13.16 0.98
N ILE A 13 21.80 -13.45 0.40
CA ILE A 13 22.06 -13.26 -1.03
C ILE A 13 22.67 -14.52 -1.64
N LYS A 14 22.08 -15.04 -2.71
CA LYS A 14 22.53 -16.25 -3.40
C LYS A 14 22.63 -16.00 -4.90
N LYS A 15 23.70 -16.46 -5.53
CA LYS A 15 23.77 -16.64 -6.99
C LYS A 15 23.04 -17.93 -7.34
N LEU A 16 22.02 -17.82 -8.18
CA LEU A 16 21.18 -18.96 -8.55
C LEU A 16 21.89 -19.83 -9.59
N SER A 17 21.91 -21.14 -9.33
CA SER A 17 22.38 -22.14 -10.28
C SER A 17 21.31 -22.47 -11.33
N LEU A 18 21.70 -23.17 -12.41
CA LEU A 18 20.71 -23.67 -13.40
C LEU A 18 19.66 -24.59 -12.76
N ASN A 19 20.01 -25.29 -11.67
CA ASN A 19 19.05 -26.10 -10.90
C ASN A 19 18.05 -25.20 -10.15
N ASP A 20 18.52 -24.12 -9.51
CA ASP A 20 17.68 -23.14 -8.83
C ASP A 20 16.80 -22.32 -9.80
N LEU A 21 17.13 -22.33 -11.09
CA LEU A 21 16.33 -21.68 -12.13
C LEU A 21 15.42 -22.65 -12.88
N GLY A 22 15.59 -23.96 -12.67
CA GLY A 22 14.86 -24.99 -13.44
C GLY A 22 15.17 -24.95 -14.94
N LEU A 23 16.39 -24.52 -15.31
CA LEU A 23 16.84 -24.37 -16.70
C LEU A 23 17.85 -25.45 -17.12
N LYS A 24 18.09 -26.45 -16.27
CA LYS A 24 18.94 -27.60 -16.61
C LYS A 24 18.21 -28.51 -17.61
N GLU A 25 18.94 -29.03 -18.59
CA GLU A 25 18.39 -29.94 -19.62
C GLU A 25 17.79 -31.22 -19.03
N THR A 26 18.32 -31.67 -17.89
CA THR A 26 17.88 -32.88 -17.19
C THR A 26 17.50 -32.59 -15.74
N GLY A 27 16.30 -33.04 -15.36
CA GLY A 27 15.77 -32.93 -13.99
C GLY A 27 14.66 -31.89 -13.84
N HIS A 28 13.86 -32.06 -12.79
CA HIS A 28 12.80 -31.13 -12.44
C HIS A 28 13.20 -30.32 -11.21
N GLN A 29 13.11 -29.00 -11.29
CA GLN A 29 13.28 -28.15 -10.13
C GLN A 29 12.05 -28.27 -9.21
N THR A 30 12.29 -28.73 -7.98
CA THR A 30 11.26 -28.83 -6.93
C THR A 30 11.32 -27.71 -5.90
N HIS A 31 12.47 -27.04 -5.75
CA HIS A 31 12.68 -25.98 -4.77
C HIS A 31 13.87 -25.08 -5.13
N ILE A 32 14.02 -23.97 -4.40
CA ILE A 32 15.25 -23.18 -4.29
C ILE A 32 15.72 -23.27 -2.84
N GLY A 33 16.94 -23.77 -2.64
CA GLY A 33 17.56 -23.83 -1.30
C GLY A 33 18.07 -22.46 -0.87
N LEU A 34 17.79 -22.08 0.38
CA LEU A 34 18.14 -20.82 1.01
C LEU A 34 19.14 -21.04 2.16
N TYR A 35 19.83 -19.99 2.59
CA TYR A 35 20.72 -20.06 3.75
C TYR A 35 19.94 -20.09 5.06
N GLN A 36 20.49 -20.82 6.03
CA GLN A 36 20.04 -20.79 7.41
C GLN A 36 20.31 -19.41 8.02
N HIS A 37 19.62 -19.12 9.12
CA HIS A 37 19.83 -17.90 9.90
C HIS A 37 19.57 -16.62 9.13
N VAL A 38 18.53 -16.58 8.29
CA VAL A 38 18.04 -15.34 7.66
C VAL A 38 16.63 -14.98 8.13
N LEU A 39 15.78 -15.98 8.37
CA LEU A 39 14.38 -15.82 8.76
C LEU A 39 14.13 -16.60 10.06
N ASP A 40 14.93 -16.31 11.09
CA ASP A 40 14.89 -17.06 12.36
C ASP A 40 13.65 -16.69 13.19
N PHE A 41 13.09 -15.50 12.97
CA PHE A 41 11.84 -15.04 13.58
C PHE A 41 10.66 -15.95 13.25
N LEU A 42 10.72 -16.70 12.15
CA LEU A 42 9.71 -17.70 11.81
C LEU A 42 9.92 -18.98 12.65
N PRO A 43 8.90 -19.48 13.36
CA PRO A 43 8.97 -20.72 14.11
C PRO A 43 9.44 -21.90 13.24
N ASP A 44 10.09 -22.90 13.85
CA ASP A 44 10.64 -24.03 13.07
C ASP A 44 9.59 -24.91 12.42
N ASN A 45 8.38 -24.94 12.98
CA ASN A 45 7.21 -25.63 12.41
C ASN A 45 6.36 -24.72 11.50
N HIS A 46 6.80 -23.49 11.25
CA HIS A 46 6.09 -22.54 10.41
C HIS A 46 6.25 -22.89 8.94
N VAL A 47 5.15 -22.78 8.21
CA VAL A 47 5.15 -22.85 6.75
C VAL A 47 4.52 -21.57 6.24
N GLU A 48 5.35 -20.68 5.70
CA GLU A 48 4.85 -19.44 5.14
C GLU A 48 4.24 -19.70 3.76
N LYS A 49 3.03 -19.19 3.55
CA LYS A 49 2.19 -19.51 2.40
C LYS A 49 2.16 -18.45 1.32
N ALA A 50 2.66 -17.25 1.62
CA ALA A 50 2.77 -16.16 0.67
C ALA A 50 4.08 -15.40 0.88
N ALA A 51 4.56 -14.76 -0.17
CA ALA A 51 5.68 -13.85 -0.09
C ALA A 51 5.60 -12.81 -1.20
N ILE A 52 6.27 -11.68 -1.01
CA ILE A 52 6.45 -10.66 -2.04
C ILE A 52 7.59 -11.08 -2.96
N LEU A 53 7.35 -11.12 -4.27
CA LEU A 53 8.38 -11.25 -5.30
C LEU A 53 8.60 -9.91 -5.99
N ILE A 54 9.86 -9.48 -6.05
CA ILE A 54 10.31 -8.29 -6.77
C ILE A 54 11.24 -8.70 -7.91
N TYR A 55 11.02 -8.14 -9.10
CA TYR A 55 11.94 -8.22 -10.24
C TYR A 55 11.80 -6.96 -11.12
N ASP A 56 12.86 -6.16 -11.23
CA ASP A 56 12.79 -4.83 -11.85
C ASP A 56 11.67 -3.99 -11.21
N ASP A 57 10.60 -3.67 -11.96
CA ASP A 57 9.40 -2.95 -11.47
C ASP A 57 8.23 -3.88 -11.13
N TYR A 58 8.38 -5.20 -11.32
CA TYR A 58 7.40 -6.18 -10.89
C TYR A 58 7.42 -6.32 -9.37
N CYS A 59 6.25 -6.28 -8.74
CA CYS A 59 6.05 -6.49 -7.31
C CYS A 59 4.68 -7.12 -7.06
N GLU A 60 4.64 -8.39 -6.63
CA GLU A 60 3.40 -9.11 -6.36
C GLU A 60 3.54 -10.03 -5.15
N ILE A 61 2.42 -10.27 -4.47
CA ILE A 61 2.32 -11.33 -3.45
C ILE A 61 1.94 -12.63 -4.15
N LEU A 62 2.81 -13.64 -4.06
CA LEU A 62 2.63 -14.95 -4.70
C LEU A 62 2.62 -16.07 -3.67
N ASN A 63 2.12 -17.24 -4.07
CA ASN A 63 2.20 -18.44 -3.23
C ASN A 63 3.66 -18.77 -2.93
N CYS A 64 3.94 -18.99 -1.66
CA CYS A 64 5.22 -19.41 -1.15
C CYS A 64 5.00 -20.72 -0.38
N ASP A 65 5.94 -21.66 -0.45
CA ASP A 65 5.96 -22.79 0.49
C ASP A 65 7.34 -22.78 1.12
N TYR A 66 7.57 -21.79 1.97
CA TYR A 66 8.79 -21.68 2.74
C TYR A 66 8.71 -22.59 3.95
N GLY A 67 9.72 -23.43 4.15
CA GLY A 67 9.81 -24.28 5.33
C GLY A 67 11.25 -24.57 5.74
N LYS A 68 11.45 -24.69 7.05
CA LYS A 68 12.66 -25.27 7.64
C LYS A 68 12.44 -26.79 7.75
N ILE A 69 13.31 -27.61 7.15
CA ILE A 69 13.17 -29.06 7.24
C ILE A 69 13.87 -29.52 8.53
N SER A 70 13.11 -30.04 9.49
CA SER A 70 13.67 -30.71 10.67
C SER A 70 13.75 -32.22 10.40
N ARG A 71 14.96 -32.78 10.45
CA ARG A 71 15.11 -34.24 10.42
C ARG A 71 14.72 -34.83 11.77
N SER A 72 14.31 -36.11 11.77
CA SER A 72 14.06 -36.90 13.00
C SER A 72 15.25 -36.92 13.97
N THR A 73 16.46 -36.60 13.49
CA THR A 73 17.70 -36.48 14.27
C THR A 73 17.86 -35.13 14.97
N GLY A 74 16.89 -34.21 14.88
CA GLY A 74 16.98 -32.84 15.42
C GLY A 74 17.87 -31.89 14.61
N LYS A 75 18.45 -32.34 13.49
CA LYS A 75 19.24 -31.48 12.60
C LYS A 75 18.29 -30.69 11.69
N ILE A 76 18.34 -29.37 11.80
CA ILE A 76 17.64 -28.45 10.90
C ILE A 76 18.43 -28.40 9.59
N GLU A 77 17.80 -28.75 8.47
CA GLU A 77 18.35 -28.58 7.12
C GLU A 77 18.21 -27.12 6.66
N ALA A 78 18.91 -26.79 5.57
CA ALA A 78 18.81 -25.48 4.96
C ALA A 78 17.34 -25.21 4.54
N PRO A 79 16.78 -24.02 4.87
CA PRO A 79 15.42 -23.69 4.48
C PRO A 79 15.29 -23.67 2.95
N ASN A 80 14.07 -23.83 2.45
CA ASN A 80 13.80 -23.74 1.02
C ASN A 80 12.43 -23.13 0.74
N ILE A 81 12.26 -22.68 -0.50
CA ILE A 81 10.96 -22.38 -1.09
C ILE A 81 10.65 -23.42 -2.18
N LYS A 82 9.46 -24.00 -2.17
CA LYS A 82 9.09 -25.06 -3.13
C LYS A 82 8.38 -24.51 -4.36
N SER A 83 8.44 -25.27 -5.46
CA SER A 83 7.75 -24.95 -6.72
C SER A 83 6.24 -25.07 -6.65
N GLY A 84 5.70 -25.76 -5.64
CA GLY A 84 4.29 -26.09 -5.57
C GLY A 84 3.86 -27.07 -6.67
N SER A 85 2.55 -27.12 -6.90
CA SER A 85 1.96 -27.99 -7.91
C SER A 85 2.19 -27.49 -9.34
N ARG A 86 2.02 -28.37 -10.32
CA ARG A 86 2.11 -28.00 -11.74
C ARG A 86 1.05 -26.93 -12.06
N ASN A 87 1.49 -25.80 -12.62
CA ASN A 87 0.69 -24.60 -12.95
C ASN A 87 0.30 -23.69 -11.77
N GLU A 88 0.83 -23.92 -10.58
CA GLU A 88 0.64 -23.01 -9.46
C GLU A 88 1.51 -21.74 -9.61
N MET A 89 0.93 -20.57 -9.36
CA MET A 89 1.66 -19.29 -9.40
C MET A 89 2.48 -19.11 -8.10
N THR A 90 3.63 -19.77 -8.04
CA THR A 90 4.55 -19.70 -6.90
C THR A 90 5.74 -18.79 -7.16
N ILE A 91 6.40 -18.33 -6.10
CA ILE A 91 7.68 -17.60 -6.18
C ILE A 91 8.67 -18.31 -7.12
N VAL A 92 8.87 -19.61 -6.93
CA VAL A 92 9.83 -20.42 -7.71
C VAL A 92 9.43 -20.51 -9.18
N ASN A 93 8.15 -20.77 -9.48
CA ASN A 93 7.69 -20.88 -10.87
C ASN A 93 7.77 -19.52 -11.60
N GLN A 94 7.52 -18.42 -10.90
CA GLN A 94 7.63 -17.08 -11.46
C GLN A 94 9.10 -16.69 -11.70
N ILE A 95 10.01 -16.98 -10.76
CA ILE A 95 11.46 -16.82 -10.97
C ILE A 95 11.93 -17.59 -12.21
N ARG A 96 11.53 -18.86 -12.35
CA ARG A 96 11.84 -19.68 -13.53
C ARG A 96 11.32 -19.03 -14.81
N THR A 97 10.11 -18.46 -14.77
CA THR A 97 9.49 -17.78 -15.91
C THR A 97 10.25 -16.53 -16.33
N PHE A 98 10.74 -15.74 -15.37
CA PHE A 98 11.58 -14.58 -15.68
C PHE A 98 12.94 -15.01 -16.25
N ALA A 99 13.57 -16.02 -15.63
CA ALA A 99 14.87 -16.52 -16.06
C ALA A 99 14.85 -17.17 -17.45
N SER A 100 13.78 -17.89 -17.81
CA SER A 100 13.66 -18.53 -19.12
C SER A 100 13.50 -17.53 -20.27
N LYS A 101 12.90 -16.36 -20.00
CA LYS A 101 12.73 -15.26 -20.96
C LYS A 101 14.03 -14.49 -21.23
N LYS A 102 15.01 -14.58 -20.33
CA LYS A 102 16.26 -13.83 -20.40
C LYS A 102 17.45 -14.74 -20.13
N GLN A 103 17.94 -15.35 -21.21
CA GLN A 103 19.04 -16.30 -21.20
C GLN A 103 20.40 -15.59 -21.29
N GLY A 104 21.46 -16.30 -20.88
CA GLY A 104 22.84 -15.80 -21.00
C GLY A 104 23.28 -14.82 -19.91
N CYS A 105 22.41 -14.46 -18.97
CA CYS A 105 22.77 -13.68 -17.79
C CYS A 105 22.82 -14.55 -16.53
N GLU A 106 23.66 -14.15 -15.58
CA GLU A 106 23.65 -14.71 -14.23
C GLU A 106 22.50 -14.12 -13.41
N TRP A 107 21.95 -14.91 -12.49
CA TRP A 107 20.81 -14.52 -11.66
C TRP A 107 21.17 -14.57 -10.18
N TYR A 108 20.65 -13.62 -9.42
CA TYR A 108 20.83 -13.52 -7.98
C TYR A 108 19.48 -13.37 -7.29
N LEU A 109 19.39 -13.95 -6.09
CA LEU A 109 18.23 -13.84 -5.23
C LEU A 109 18.67 -13.23 -3.90
N VAL A 110 18.03 -12.12 -3.54
CA VAL A 110 18.12 -11.51 -2.22
C VAL A 110 16.83 -11.82 -1.47
N TRP A 111 16.91 -12.21 -0.20
CA TRP A 111 15.72 -12.43 0.63
C TRP A 111 15.90 -11.97 2.07
N PHE A 112 14.80 -11.53 2.67
CA PHE A 112 14.73 -11.02 4.03
C PHE A 112 13.26 -10.98 4.50
N GLY A 113 13.06 -10.79 5.80
CA GLY A 113 11.74 -10.55 6.38
C GLY A 113 11.47 -9.06 6.56
N LEU A 114 10.20 -8.68 6.51
CA LEU A 114 9.72 -7.36 6.91
C LEU A 114 9.28 -7.35 8.37
N GLN A 115 9.11 -6.17 8.96
CA GLN A 115 8.53 -6.04 10.31
C GLN A 115 7.14 -6.68 10.42
N SER A 116 6.40 -6.78 9.32
CA SER A 116 5.10 -7.47 9.26
C SER A 116 5.20 -9.00 9.24
N GLU A 117 6.41 -9.54 9.37
CA GLU A 117 6.79 -10.94 9.16
C GLU A 117 6.59 -11.44 7.73
N GLU A 118 6.18 -10.57 6.81
CA GLU A 118 6.08 -10.87 5.38
C GLU A 118 7.48 -11.12 4.78
N LEU A 119 7.58 -12.14 3.94
CA LEU A 119 8.84 -12.50 3.29
C LEU A 119 8.98 -11.75 1.96
N VAL A 120 10.19 -11.25 1.69
CA VAL A 120 10.51 -10.61 0.42
C VAL A 120 11.59 -11.42 -0.30
N PHE A 121 11.34 -11.70 -1.58
CA PHE A 121 12.30 -12.27 -2.51
C PHE A 121 12.53 -11.28 -3.64
N TRP A 122 13.75 -10.77 -3.76
CA TRP A 122 14.16 -9.86 -4.82
C TRP A 122 15.09 -10.57 -5.79
N LEU A 123 14.58 -10.81 -7.00
CA LEU A 123 15.31 -11.42 -8.11
C LEU A 123 16.05 -10.35 -8.90
N ILE A 124 17.32 -10.62 -9.22
CA ILE A 124 18.22 -9.67 -9.89
C ILE A 124 18.94 -10.38 -11.04
N ALA A 125 18.84 -9.83 -12.25
CA ALA A 125 19.66 -10.24 -13.39
C ALA A 125 20.99 -9.47 -13.41
N SER A 126 22.10 -10.14 -13.71
CA SER A 126 23.47 -9.55 -13.73
C SER A 126 23.66 -8.36 -14.67
N ASP A 127 22.79 -8.18 -15.66
CA ASP A 127 22.83 -7.08 -16.62
C ASP A 127 21.85 -5.94 -16.29
N SER A 128 21.14 -6.01 -15.16
CA SER A 128 20.19 -4.98 -14.74
C SER A 128 20.86 -3.83 -13.98
N THR A 129 20.16 -2.68 -13.91
CA THR A 129 20.54 -1.56 -13.03
C THR A 129 20.51 -1.96 -11.56
N ASP A 130 19.55 -2.81 -11.20
CA ASP A 130 19.43 -3.41 -9.87
C ASP A 130 20.73 -4.13 -9.47
N TYR A 131 21.35 -4.89 -10.37
CA TYR A 131 22.63 -5.55 -10.10
C TYR A 131 23.78 -4.57 -9.87
N GLN A 132 23.84 -3.49 -10.67
CA GLN A 132 24.89 -2.48 -10.53
C GLN A 132 24.85 -1.77 -9.17
N CYS A 133 23.66 -1.59 -8.61
CA CYS A 133 23.46 -1.08 -7.26
C CYS A 133 23.74 -2.17 -6.21
N ALA A 134 23.12 -3.35 -6.36
CA ALA A 134 23.22 -4.44 -5.42
C ALA A 134 24.67 -4.90 -5.18
N ARG A 135 25.50 -5.01 -6.22
CA ARG A 135 26.90 -5.47 -6.09
C ARG A 135 27.79 -4.52 -5.28
N LYS A 136 27.41 -3.24 -5.14
CA LYS A 136 28.15 -2.28 -4.30
C LYS A 136 27.83 -2.47 -2.82
N ILE A 137 26.62 -2.96 -2.53
CA ILE A 137 26.08 -3.16 -1.18
C ILE A 137 26.39 -4.58 -0.69
N PHE A 138 26.23 -5.55 -1.58
CA PHE A 138 26.44 -6.98 -1.37
C PHE A 138 27.58 -7.47 -2.29
N PRO A 139 28.85 -7.10 -2.01
CA PRO A 139 29.98 -7.40 -2.88
C PRO A 139 30.29 -8.91 -2.98
N THR A 140 29.96 -9.67 -1.93
CA THR A 140 30.14 -11.12 -1.90
C THR A 140 28.78 -11.80 -2.03
N PRO A 141 28.50 -12.53 -3.13
CA PRO A 141 27.31 -13.36 -3.23
C PRO A 141 27.45 -14.61 -2.35
N ASN A 142 26.36 -15.36 -2.19
CA ASN A 142 26.33 -16.61 -1.44
C ASN A 142 26.65 -16.43 0.06
N LYS A 143 26.08 -15.38 0.66
CA LYS A 143 26.38 -14.97 2.02
C LYS A 143 25.12 -14.46 2.74
N VAL A 144 25.13 -14.54 4.07
CA VAL A 144 24.20 -13.81 4.94
C VAL A 144 24.87 -12.52 5.42
N TYR A 145 24.18 -11.41 5.23
CA TYR A 145 24.57 -10.09 5.73
C TYR A 145 23.73 -9.77 6.97
N ASP A 146 24.42 -9.28 7.99
CA ASP A 146 23.88 -8.91 9.30
C ASP A 146 24.53 -7.60 9.77
N GLU A 147 24.17 -7.14 10.97
CA GLU A 147 24.69 -5.90 11.55
C GLU A 147 26.22 -5.82 11.70
N HIS A 148 26.93 -6.96 11.65
CA HIS A 148 28.39 -7.00 11.70
C HIS A 148 29.03 -6.74 10.33
N SER A 149 28.23 -6.69 9.26
CA SER A 149 28.71 -6.38 7.92
C SER A 149 28.89 -4.87 7.73
N ILE A 150 30.04 -4.44 7.22
CA ILE A 150 30.40 -3.02 7.05
C ILE A 150 29.35 -2.23 6.24
N SER A 151 28.74 -2.87 5.23
CA SER A 151 27.73 -2.27 4.36
C SER A 151 26.28 -2.42 4.86
N PHE A 152 26.06 -2.92 6.09
CA PHE A 152 24.74 -3.35 6.51
C PHE A 152 23.71 -2.22 6.61
N SER A 153 24.08 -1.08 7.21
CA SER A 153 23.17 0.07 7.30
C SER A 153 22.73 0.58 5.92
N LEU A 154 23.69 0.67 4.99
CA LEU A 154 23.43 1.02 3.58
C LEU A 154 22.55 -0.03 2.90
N ALA A 155 22.70 -1.31 3.25
CA ALA A 155 21.89 -2.39 2.73
C ALA A 155 20.42 -2.26 3.15
N ILE A 156 20.17 -1.95 4.42
CA ILE A 156 18.80 -1.75 4.93
C ILE A 156 18.14 -0.56 4.24
N GLU A 157 18.79 0.60 4.23
CA GLU A 157 18.24 1.80 3.57
C GLU A 157 17.92 1.53 2.09
N PHE A 158 18.82 0.84 1.40
CA PHE A 158 18.62 0.49 0.01
C PHE A 158 17.45 -0.49 -0.20
N LEU A 159 17.36 -1.56 0.60
CA LEU A 159 16.29 -2.55 0.48
C LEU A 159 14.93 -1.96 0.80
N GLU A 160 14.83 -1.13 1.85
CA GLU A 160 13.60 -0.43 2.19
C GLU A 160 13.20 0.53 1.06
N LYS A 161 14.15 1.30 0.53
CA LYS A 161 13.89 2.17 -0.62
C LYS A 161 13.43 1.36 -1.86
N LYS A 162 14.08 0.22 -2.15
CA LYS A 162 13.72 -0.64 -3.28
C LYS A 162 12.30 -1.18 -3.12
N VAL A 163 12.01 -1.83 -1.99
CA VAL A 163 10.69 -2.42 -1.70
C VAL A 163 9.61 -1.35 -1.76
N ASN A 164 9.77 -0.24 -1.05
CA ASN A 164 8.74 0.81 -1.02
C ASN A 164 8.54 1.48 -2.39
N GLY A 165 9.61 1.62 -3.18
CA GLY A 165 9.54 2.21 -4.51
C GLY A 165 8.78 1.35 -5.53
N VAL A 166 8.97 0.03 -5.51
CA VAL A 166 8.30 -0.89 -6.46
C VAL A 166 6.92 -1.35 -5.99
N SER A 167 6.64 -1.25 -4.69
CA SER A 167 5.39 -1.73 -4.08
C SER A 167 4.32 -0.64 -3.93
N VAL A 168 4.41 0.49 -4.62
CA VAL A 168 3.44 1.60 -4.49
C VAL A 168 2.00 1.12 -4.70
N LYS A 169 1.73 0.37 -5.77
CA LYS A 169 0.41 -0.23 -6.04
C LYS A 169 -0.04 -1.21 -4.95
N LEU A 170 0.88 -1.99 -4.41
CA LEU A 170 0.59 -2.90 -3.31
C LEU A 170 0.21 -2.12 -2.04
N GLN A 171 0.92 -1.02 -1.74
CA GLN A 171 0.60 -0.14 -0.61
C GLN A 171 -0.77 0.54 -0.80
N GLU A 172 -1.09 0.99 -2.02
CA GLU A 172 -2.42 1.51 -2.38
C GLU A 172 -3.51 0.48 -2.11
N ASP A 173 -3.32 -0.76 -2.55
CA ASP A 173 -4.27 -1.85 -2.34
C ASP A 173 -4.46 -2.18 -0.85
N ILE A 174 -3.37 -2.19 -0.07
CA ILE A 174 -3.43 -2.44 1.39
C ILE A 174 -4.16 -1.28 2.10
N GLU A 175 -3.91 -0.03 1.71
CA GLU A 175 -4.64 1.14 2.22
C GLU A 175 -6.15 0.99 1.96
N VAL A 176 -6.54 0.63 0.74
CA VAL A 176 -7.94 0.37 0.35
C VAL A 176 -8.53 -0.79 1.16
N ALA A 177 -7.80 -1.90 1.28
CA ALA A 177 -8.25 -3.07 2.03
C ALA A 177 -8.48 -2.72 3.52
N SER A 178 -7.60 -1.90 4.10
CA SER A 178 -7.72 -1.45 5.50
C SER A 178 -8.95 -0.58 5.75
N GLN A 179 -9.37 0.21 4.76
CA GLN A 179 -10.54 1.09 4.84
C GLN A 179 -11.85 0.36 4.57
N THR A 180 -11.87 -0.54 3.59
CA THR A 180 -13.10 -1.16 3.07
C THR A 180 -13.37 -2.55 3.63
N GLY A 181 -12.34 -3.19 4.20
CA GLY A 181 -12.36 -4.59 4.55
C GLY A 181 -12.34 -5.56 3.36
N ARG A 182 -12.21 -5.04 2.13
CA ARG A 182 -12.11 -5.87 0.93
C ARG A 182 -10.77 -6.60 0.92
N GLN A 183 -10.79 -7.89 0.58
CA GLN A 183 -9.57 -8.71 0.44
C GLN A 183 -8.65 -8.73 1.68
N ILE A 184 -9.16 -8.47 2.90
CA ILE A 184 -8.37 -8.53 4.16
C ILE A 184 -7.53 -9.81 4.27
N ARG A 185 -8.07 -10.95 3.81
CA ARG A 185 -7.40 -12.26 3.89
C ARG A 185 -6.14 -12.38 3.02
N LYS A 186 -5.93 -11.47 2.05
CA LYS A 186 -4.74 -11.45 1.19
C LYS A 186 -3.52 -10.87 1.92
N TYR A 187 -3.72 -10.00 2.89
CA TYR A 187 -2.66 -9.20 3.51
C TYR A 187 -2.44 -9.61 4.97
N LYS A 188 -1.23 -9.42 5.49
CA LYS A 188 -0.95 -9.63 6.91
C LYS A 188 -1.73 -8.60 7.74
N LYS A 189 -2.19 -9.04 8.91
CA LYS A 189 -2.93 -8.18 9.85
C LYS A 189 -2.12 -6.94 10.23
N GLN A 190 -0.82 -7.11 10.46
CA GLN A 190 0.10 -6.02 10.84
C GLN A 190 0.22 -4.97 9.73
N ASP A 191 0.24 -5.37 8.46
CA ASP A 191 0.24 -4.43 7.33
C ASP A 191 -1.07 -3.63 7.24
N LEU A 192 -2.22 -4.28 7.47
CA LEU A 192 -3.52 -3.62 7.50
C LEU A 192 -3.64 -2.63 8.67
N GLU A 193 -3.15 -3.01 9.85
CA GLU A 193 -3.09 -2.15 11.03
C GLU A 193 -2.18 -0.93 10.77
N LYS A 194 -0.99 -1.16 10.22
CA LYS A 194 -0.06 -0.08 9.83
C LYS A 194 -0.66 0.85 8.78
N ALA A 195 -1.31 0.31 7.76
CA ALA A 195 -1.99 1.09 6.73
C ALA A 195 -3.11 1.95 7.31
N ASN A 196 -3.93 1.41 8.22
CA ASN A 196 -4.98 2.17 8.88
C ASN A 196 -4.40 3.31 9.75
N LEU A 197 -3.33 3.03 10.51
CA LEU A 197 -2.65 4.07 11.31
C LEU A 197 -2.09 5.19 10.43
N LEU A 198 -1.39 4.83 9.35
CA LEU A 198 -0.84 5.79 8.39
C LEU A 198 -1.95 6.58 7.71
N PHE A 199 -3.03 5.93 7.30
CA PHE A 199 -4.20 6.57 6.68
C PHE A 199 -4.79 7.65 7.59
N LYS A 200 -5.00 7.35 8.88
CA LYS A 200 -5.49 8.33 9.87
C LYS A 200 -4.52 9.50 10.06
N GLN A 201 -3.22 9.21 10.17
CA GLN A 201 -2.20 10.24 10.30
C GLN A 201 -2.15 11.16 9.05
N VAL A 202 -2.27 10.58 7.86
CA VAL A 202 -2.30 11.31 6.58
C VAL A 202 -3.56 12.15 6.48
N GLY A 203 -4.71 11.63 6.89
CA GLY A 203 -5.98 12.37 7.00
C GLY A 203 -5.81 13.64 7.83
N TYR A 204 -5.43 13.47 9.09
CA TYR A 204 -5.23 14.59 10.02
C TYR A 204 -4.16 15.59 9.55
N SER A 205 -3.05 15.10 9.00
CA SER A 205 -1.99 15.96 8.46
C SER A 205 -2.50 16.79 7.27
N GLY A 206 -3.36 16.23 6.42
CA GLY A 206 -3.97 16.97 5.34
C GLY A 206 -4.97 18.02 5.82
N GLU A 207 -5.79 17.72 6.83
CA GLU A 207 -6.64 18.72 7.48
C GLU A 207 -5.81 19.89 8.04
N GLN A 208 -4.69 19.60 8.70
CA GLN A 208 -3.77 20.63 9.19
C GLN A 208 -3.21 21.52 8.06
N LEU A 209 -2.89 20.93 6.91
CA LEU A 209 -2.42 21.69 5.75
C LEU A 209 -3.53 22.59 5.19
N ILE A 210 -4.75 22.08 5.09
CA ILE A 210 -5.91 22.87 4.66
C ILE A 210 -6.20 23.99 5.65
N ALA A 211 -6.13 23.75 6.96
CA ALA A 211 -6.29 24.80 7.97
C ALA A 211 -5.26 25.93 7.78
N LYS A 212 -3.98 25.60 7.58
CA LYS A 212 -2.92 26.60 7.28
C LYS A 212 -3.22 27.38 5.99
N TYR A 213 -3.69 26.68 4.96
CA TYR A 213 -4.09 27.31 3.70
C TYR A 213 -5.26 28.27 3.91
N LEU A 214 -6.32 27.86 4.63
CA LEU A 214 -7.50 28.68 4.89
C LEU A 214 -7.17 29.90 5.74
N GLU A 215 -6.28 29.78 6.74
CA GLU A 215 -5.81 30.94 7.51
C GLU A 215 -5.09 31.96 6.61
N LYS A 216 -4.27 31.48 5.65
CA LYS A 216 -3.68 32.35 4.64
C LYS A 216 -4.76 33.03 3.78
N GLN A 217 -5.76 32.29 3.30
CA GLN A 217 -6.87 32.86 2.52
C GLN A 217 -7.66 33.92 3.31
N LYS A 218 -7.88 33.69 4.60
CA LYS A 218 -8.53 34.64 5.51
C LYS A 218 -7.70 35.91 5.67
N SER A 219 -6.39 35.79 5.89
CA SER A 219 -5.51 36.96 6.04
C SER A 219 -5.45 37.87 4.80
N VAL A 220 -5.65 37.30 3.60
CA VAL A 220 -5.73 38.05 2.35
C VAL A 220 -7.17 38.44 1.96
N HIS A 221 -8.13 38.23 2.87
CA HIS A 221 -9.55 38.53 2.70
C HIS A 221 -10.20 37.80 1.50
N ALA A 222 -9.65 36.65 1.09
CA ALA A 222 -10.27 35.80 0.07
C ALA A 222 -11.43 34.97 0.63
N ILE A 223 -11.48 34.76 1.94
CA ILE A 223 -12.61 34.22 2.71
C ILE A 223 -12.82 35.08 3.95
N SER A 224 -14.06 35.11 4.46
CA SER A 224 -14.39 35.87 5.68
C SER A 224 -13.92 35.15 6.94
N SER A 225 -14.23 33.85 7.03
CA SER A 225 -13.83 33.02 8.17
C SER A 225 -13.91 31.53 7.82
N TYR A 226 -13.38 30.67 8.70
CA TYR A 226 -13.59 29.24 8.62
C TYR A 226 -13.66 28.61 10.01
N ARG A 227 -14.29 27.44 10.11
CA ARG A 227 -14.31 26.58 11.31
C ARG A 227 -13.74 25.23 10.94
N TRP A 228 -12.80 24.73 11.73
CA TRP A 228 -12.27 23.36 11.63
C TRP A 228 -12.90 22.49 12.71
N MET A 229 -13.70 21.50 12.30
CA MET A 229 -14.51 20.69 13.20
C MET A 229 -13.66 19.75 14.07
N ASN A 230 -12.53 19.26 13.54
CA ASN A 230 -11.65 18.30 14.20
C ASN A 230 -10.37 18.91 14.78
N ALA A 231 -10.33 20.24 15.00
CA ALA A 231 -9.11 20.95 15.41
C ALA A 231 -8.45 20.38 16.69
N ASN A 232 -9.26 19.95 17.66
CA ASN A 232 -8.80 19.42 18.94
C ASN A 232 -9.10 17.92 19.11
N VAL A 233 -10.28 17.48 18.70
CA VAL A 233 -10.77 16.09 18.82
C VAL A 233 -11.68 15.79 17.64
N GLU A 234 -11.70 14.53 17.21
CA GLU A 234 -12.61 14.05 16.17
C GLU A 234 -14.07 14.30 16.59
N SER A 235 -14.75 15.15 15.83
CA SER A 235 -16.09 15.64 16.17
C SER A 235 -17.21 14.66 15.78
N GLY A 236 -16.90 13.68 14.93
CA GLY A 236 -17.90 12.83 14.27
C GLY A 236 -18.76 13.58 13.24
N ALA A 237 -18.39 14.81 12.86
CA ALA A 237 -19.07 15.54 11.80
C ALA A 237 -18.81 14.86 10.44
N PRO A 238 -19.81 14.83 9.53
CA PRO A 238 -19.67 14.25 8.19
C PRO A 238 -18.92 15.16 7.20
N PHE A 239 -18.11 16.09 7.73
CA PHE A 239 -17.29 17.06 7.03
C PHE A 239 -16.25 17.63 8.01
N ASP A 240 -15.18 18.22 7.49
CA ASP A 240 -14.06 18.68 8.31
C ASP A 240 -14.08 20.19 8.55
N PHE A 241 -14.56 20.98 7.58
CA PHE A 241 -14.57 22.44 7.66
C PHE A 241 -15.91 23.05 7.25
N ILE A 242 -16.18 24.23 7.80
CA ILE A 242 -17.20 25.15 7.30
C ILE A 242 -16.46 26.44 6.91
N ILE A 243 -16.55 26.83 5.65
CA ILE A 243 -15.94 28.05 5.12
C ILE A 243 -17.03 29.08 4.86
N ASP A 244 -16.83 30.29 5.36
CA ASP A 244 -17.69 31.44 5.12
C ASP A 244 -17.05 32.35 4.05
N GLU A 245 -17.68 32.39 2.88
CA GLU A 245 -17.25 33.18 1.72
C GLU A 245 -17.79 34.63 1.75
N GLY A 246 -18.53 35.05 2.79
CA GLY A 246 -19.00 36.42 2.99
C GLY A 246 -20.28 36.83 2.23
N LEU A 247 -20.75 35.99 1.30
CA LEU A 247 -22.01 36.17 0.55
C LEU A 247 -22.87 34.91 0.70
N GLU A 248 -23.59 34.83 1.83
CA GLU A 248 -24.69 33.91 2.22
C GLU A 248 -24.53 32.38 2.09
N ALA A 249 -23.55 31.85 1.37
CA ALA A 249 -23.38 30.40 1.22
C ALA A 249 -22.27 29.86 2.12
N GLU A 250 -22.64 29.15 3.19
CA GLU A 250 -21.73 28.28 3.92
C GLU A 250 -21.25 27.15 2.98
N ASN A 251 -19.93 26.98 2.86
CA ASN A 251 -19.34 25.87 2.12
C ASN A 251 -18.82 24.81 3.10
N PHE A 252 -19.46 23.65 3.09
CA PHE A 252 -19.05 22.47 3.85
C PHE A 252 -17.95 21.75 3.08
N VAL A 253 -16.79 21.57 3.72
CA VAL A 253 -15.62 20.99 3.08
C VAL A 253 -15.22 19.71 3.79
N ASP A 254 -15.03 18.67 3.00
CA ASP A 254 -14.48 17.37 3.40
C ASP A 254 -13.06 17.23 2.81
N VAL A 255 -12.08 16.98 3.68
CA VAL A 255 -10.67 16.87 3.33
C VAL A 255 -10.32 15.40 3.20
N LYS A 256 -10.09 14.96 1.96
CA LYS A 256 -9.69 13.58 1.70
C LYS A 256 -8.21 13.54 1.32
N SER A 257 -7.38 13.02 2.21
CA SER A 257 -5.92 13.00 2.03
C SER A 257 -5.42 11.64 1.55
N THR A 258 -4.32 11.62 0.78
CA THR A 258 -3.62 10.39 0.41
C THR A 258 -2.13 10.63 0.19
N ARG A 259 -1.32 9.59 0.41
CA ARG A 259 0.12 9.58 0.06
C ARG A 259 0.34 9.47 -1.44
N PHE A 260 -0.65 8.96 -2.16
CA PHE A 260 -0.58 8.58 -3.57
C PHE A 260 -1.11 9.69 -4.49
N ASP A 261 -1.53 9.32 -5.69
CA ASP A 261 -2.02 10.26 -6.69
C ASP A 261 -3.40 10.85 -6.37
N PHE A 262 -3.76 11.91 -7.09
CA PHE A 262 -5.04 12.60 -6.96
C PHE A 262 -6.25 11.67 -7.23
N ASN A 263 -6.13 10.77 -8.20
CA ASN A 263 -7.21 9.93 -8.69
C ASN A 263 -7.42 8.64 -7.88
N GLN A 264 -6.55 8.34 -6.92
CA GLN A 264 -6.76 7.29 -5.94
C GLN A 264 -8.16 7.42 -5.31
N TYR A 265 -8.84 6.29 -5.14
CA TYR A 265 -10.23 6.25 -4.66
C TYR A 265 -10.42 7.08 -3.38
N LEU A 266 -11.47 7.90 -3.39
CA LEU A 266 -12.04 8.53 -2.20
C LEU A 266 -13.12 7.62 -1.64
N TYR A 267 -13.15 7.42 -0.33
CA TYR A 267 -14.19 6.63 0.30
C TYR A 267 -15.17 7.52 1.04
N TYR A 268 -16.45 7.34 0.72
CA TYR A 268 -17.56 7.96 1.42
C TYR A 268 -18.26 6.97 2.34
N SER A 269 -18.61 7.43 3.55
CA SER A 269 -19.60 6.77 4.40
C SER A 269 -21.03 7.10 3.96
N ASP A 270 -21.98 6.30 4.40
CA ASP A 270 -23.41 6.55 4.23
C ASP A 270 -23.85 7.82 4.98
N GLU A 271 -23.21 8.15 6.10
CA GLU A 271 -23.47 9.38 6.86
C GLU A 271 -23.06 10.64 6.09
N GLU A 272 -21.88 10.61 5.45
CA GLU A 272 -21.40 11.69 4.58
C GLU A 272 -22.33 11.89 3.38
N ILE A 273 -22.69 10.80 2.70
CA ILE A 273 -23.60 10.85 1.54
C ILE A 273 -24.97 11.40 1.96
N ALA A 274 -25.52 10.91 3.07
CA ALA A 274 -26.80 11.36 3.57
C ALA A 274 -26.77 12.82 4.04
N PHE A 275 -25.65 13.29 4.60
CA PHE A 275 -25.46 14.69 4.96
C PHE A 275 -25.50 15.59 3.74
N VAL A 276 -24.68 15.30 2.73
CA VAL A 276 -24.61 16.11 1.50
C VAL A 276 -25.97 16.18 0.81
N ASN A 277 -26.72 15.07 0.78
CA ASN A 277 -28.04 15.04 0.17
C ASN A 277 -29.11 15.84 0.96
N ARG A 278 -28.87 16.15 2.23
CA ARG A 278 -29.78 16.97 3.06
C ARG A 278 -29.44 18.45 3.04
N LEU A 279 -28.34 18.85 2.40
CA LEU A 279 -28.00 20.27 2.28
C LEU A 279 -29.03 20.96 1.38
N ASN A 280 -29.46 22.14 1.83
CA ASN A 280 -30.34 23.02 1.07
C ASN A 280 -29.58 23.65 -0.12
N GLU A 281 -30.31 24.18 -1.10
CA GLU A 281 -29.74 24.77 -2.33
C GLU A 281 -28.84 26.00 -2.08
N ASP A 282 -28.98 26.68 -0.94
CA ASP A 282 -28.17 27.83 -0.52
C ASP A 282 -26.80 27.41 0.06
N LYS A 283 -26.57 26.12 0.26
CA LYS A 283 -25.32 25.58 0.83
C LYS A 283 -24.48 24.89 -0.23
N LYS A 284 -23.16 24.96 -0.06
CA LYS A 284 -22.21 24.28 -0.94
C LYS A 284 -21.55 23.11 -0.22
N TYR A 285 -21.20 22.09 -0.99
CA TYR A 285 -20.33 21.01 -0.53
C TYR A 285 -19.17 20.81 -1.50
N SER A 286 -17.96 20.83 -0.95
CA SER A 286 -16.72 20.68 -1.71
C SER A 286 -15.81 19.63 -1.07
N VAL A 287 -15.00 18.98 -1.91
CA VAL A 287 -14.00 18.02 -1.43
C VAL A 287 -12.62 18.59 -1.72
N TYR A 288 -11.81 18.75 -0.67
CA TYR A 288 -10.43 19.19 -0.80
C TYR A 288 -9.55 17.96 -0.79
N ARG A 289 -9.10 17.54 -1.97
CA ARG A 289 -8.25 16.35 -2.13
C ARG A 289 -6.80 16.75 -1.99
N VAL A 290 -6.19 16.39 -0.86
CA VAL A 290 -4.74 16.54 -0.62
C VAL A 290 -4.04 15.25 -1.05
N PHE A 291 -3.01 15.34 -1.89
CA PHE A 291 -2.38 14.16 -2.48
C PHE A 291 -0.86 14.36 -2.65
N GLY A 292 -0.14 13.25 -2.86
CA GLY A 292 1.32 13.25 -2.84
C GLY A 292 1.87 13.65 -1.47
N MET A 293 1.28 13.16 -0.39
CA MET A 293 1.69 13.56 0.97
C MET A 293 3.12 13.14 1.34
N ASP A 294 3.68 12.15 0.63
CA ASP A 294 5.08 11.76 0.75
C ASP A 294 6.03 12.66 -0.06
N ASP A 295 5.50 13.49 -0.99
CA ASP A 295 6.29 14.40 -1.82
C ASP A 295 6.85 15.55 -0.97
N TYR A 296 7.98 16.12 -1.41
CA TYR A 296 8.54 17.31 -0.76
C TYR A 296 7.55 18.49 -0.78
N GLN A 297 6.94 18.74 -1.94
CA GLN A 297 5.90 19.75 -2.13
C GLN A 297 4.51 19.09 -2.05
N LYS A 298 3.74 19.50 -1.05
CA LYS A 298 2.38 19.01 -0.84
C LYS A 298 1.46 19.82 -1.74
N LYS A 299 0.43 19.17 -2.24
CA LYS A 299 -0.47 19.75 -3.23
C LYS A 299 -1.88 19.28 -2.97
N PHE A 300 -2.83 20.10 -3.37
CA PHE A 300 -4.23 19.73 -3.31
C PHE A 300 -5.00 20.29 -4.50
N ARG A 301 -6.20 19.75 -4.71
CA ARG A 301 -7.19 20.26 -5.66
C ARG A 301 -8.53 20.36 -4.95
N VAL A 302 -9.32 21.34 -5.39
CA VAL A 302 -10.70 21.51 -4.93
C VAL A 302 -11.62 20.86 -5.95
N CYS A 303 -12.35 19.84 -5.52
CA CYS A 303 -13.50 19.32 -6.25
C CYS A 303 -14.73 20.10 -5.77
N ALA A 304 -15.15 21.08 -6.56
CA ALA A 304 -16.32 21.90 -6.27
C ALA A 304 -17.59 21.24 -6.80
N ASN A 305 -18.74 21.58 -6.21
CA ASN A 305 -20.05 21.12 -6.66
C ASN A 305 -20.20 19.58 -6.71
N CYS A 306 -19.72 18.89 -5.68
CA CYS A 306 -19.81 17.43 -5.58
C CYS A 306 -21.24 16.93 -5.31
N MET A 307 -22.18 17.83 -4.97
CA MET A 307 -23.54 17.49 -4.57
C MET A 307 -24.30 16.65 -5.60
N SER A 308 -24.25 17.01 -6.89
CA SER A 308 -24.99 16.30 -7.95
C SER A 308 -24.63 14.81 -8.02
N TYR A 309 -23.34 14.49 -7.95
CA TYR A 309 -22.87 13.12 -7.94
C TYR A 309 -23.31 12.39 -6.66
N VAL A 310 -23.10 13.02 -5.50
CA VAL A 310 -23.46 12.42 -4.21
C VAL A 310 -24.97 12.18 -4.08
N SER A 311 -25.82 13.08 -4.58
CA SER A 311 -27.27 12.90 -4.62
C SER A 311 -27.69 11.72 -5.51
N THR A 312 -27.03 11.53 -6.66
CA THR A 312 -27.28 10.37 -7.53
C THR A 312 -26.95 9.07 -6.82
N VAL A 313 -25.82 9.03 -6.11
CA VAL A 313 -25.41 7.88 -5.31
C VAL A 313 -26.40 7.63 -4.16
N ASN A 314 -26.83 8.67 -3.46
CA ASN A 314 -27.81 8.57 -2.38
C ASN A 314 -29.17 8.00 -2.84
N ALA A 315 -29.63 8.37 -4.04
CA ALA A 315 -30.85 7.83 -4.62
C ALA A 315 -30.75 6.31 -4.82
N ASN A 316 -29.62 5.82 -5.35
CA ASN A 316 -29.35 4.39 -5.52
C ASN A 316 -29.29 3.64 -4.18
N ILE A 317 -28.64 4.23 -3.15
CA ILE A 317 -28.61 3.66 -1.79
C ILE A 317 -30.02 3.57 -1.19
N THR A 318 -30.84 4.60 -1.40
CA THR A 318 -32.21 4.66 -0.90
C THR A 318 -33.06 3.56 -1.56
N GLU A 319 -32.94 3.39 -2.88
CA GLU A 319 -33.64 2.34 -3.62
C GLU A 319 -33.25 0.94 -3.10
N LEU A 320 -31.94 0.69 -2.93
CA LEU A 320 -31.43 -0.56 -2.37
C LEU A 320 -31.99 -0.80 -0.96
N SER A 321 -31.94 0.22 -0.11
CA SER A 321 -32.46 0.16 1.27
C SER A 321 -33.95 -0.17 1.30
N CYS A 322 -34.75 0.43 0.41
CA CYS A 322 -36.17 0.12 0.27
C CYS A 322 -36.41 -1.33 -0.18
N LYS A 323 -35.60 -1.86 -1.11
CA LYS A 323 -35.67 -3.26 -1.54
C LYS A 323 -35.32 -4.22 -0.42
N MET A 324 -34.28 -3.94 0.38
CA MET A 324 -33.89 -4.76 1.52
C MET A 324 -34.95 -4.78 2.63
N LYS A 325 -35.56 -3.63 2.94
CA LYS A 325 -36.65 -3.54 3.94
C LYS A 325 -37.86 -4.43 3.59
N LYS A 326 -38.21 -4.56 2.30
CA LYS A 326 -39.35 -5.39 1.84
C LYS A 326 -39.17 -6.88 2.17
N ILE A 327 -37.93 -7.34 2.30
CA ILE A 327 -37.59 -8.73 2.65
C ILE A 327 -37.14 -8.85 4.11
N GLN A 328 -37.56 -7.91 4.98
CA GLN A 328 -37.23 -7.89 6.41
C GLN A 328 -35.71 -7.90 6.69
N THR A 329 -34.92 -7.33 5.77
CA THR A 329 -33.47 -7.24 5.89
C THR A 329 -33.05 -5.80 6.16
N ILE A 330 -32.06 -5.63 7.04
CA ILE A 330 -31.50 -4.33 7.41
C ILE A 330 -30.12 -4.20 6.76
N LEU A 331 -29.95 -3.13 5.99
CA LEU A 331 -28.64 -2.69 5.51
C LEU A 331 -27.93 -1.97 6.65
N GLN A 332 -26.78 -2.49 7.10
CA GLN A 332 -26.08 -1.96 8.28
C GLN A 332 -25.13 -0.80 7.97
N SER A 333 -24.36 -0.87 6.87
CA SER A 333 -23.45 0.20 6.44
C SER A 333 -23.11 0.06 4.96
N ILE A 334 -22.71 1.17 4.33
CA ILE A 334 -22.17 1.20 2.98
C ILE A 334 -20.91 2.08 2.97
N LYS A 335 -19.87 1.62 2.28
CA LYS A 335 -18.73 2.44 1.88
C LYS A 335 -18.63 2.50 0.37
N ILE A 336 -18.49 3.69 -0.19
CA ILE A 336 -18.45 3.90 -1.65
C ILE A 336 -17.12 4.51 -2.04
N GLY A 337 -16.39 3.80 -2.90
CA GLY A 337 -15.18 4.29 -3.54
C GLY A 337 -15.51 5.11 -4.79
N VAL A 338 -14.98 6.33 -4.87
CA VAL A 338 -15.19 7.28 -5.95
C VAL A 338 -13.83 7.70 -6.52
N ARG A 339 -13.65 7.62 -7.84
CA ARG A 339 -12.49 8.23 -8.51
C ARG A 339 -12.82 9.67 -8.85
N PRO A 340 -12.06 10.67 -8.36
CA PRO A 340 -12.39 12.07 -8.56
C PRO A 340 -12.61 12.45 -10.03
N ILE A 341 -11.72 12.01 -10.93
CA ILE A 341 -11.77 12.37 -12.37
C ILE A 341 -13.00 11.77 -13.06
N ASP A 342 -13.45 10.60 -12.60
CA ASP A 342 -14.57 9.89 -13.21
C ASP A 342 -15.92 10.42 -12.72
N CYS A 343 -15.95 11.16 -11.61
CA CYS A 343 -17.18 11.45 -10.88
C CYS A 343 -17.44 12.95 -10.66
N PHE A 344 -16.40 13.77 -10.52
CA PHE A 344 -16.56 15.21 -10.25
C PHE A 344 -16.32 16.02 -11.53
N THR A 345 -17.27 16.91 -11.83
CA THR A 345 -17.25 17.72 -13.06
C THR A 345 -16.47 19.02 -12.92
N ASN A 346 -16.34 19.55 -11.70
CA ASN A 346 -15.65 20.81 -11.43
C ASN A 346 -14.43 20.59 -10.52
N ILE A 347 -13.31 20.22 -11.13
CA ILE A 347 -12.02 20.02 -10.44
C ILE A 347 -11.13 21.23 -10.75
N GLN A 348 -10.83 22.01 -9.73
CA GLN A 348 -9.96 23.18 -9.87
C GLN A 348 -8.50 22.78 -10.15
N PRO A 349 -7.69 23.69 -10.74
CA PRO A 349 -6.26 23.50 -10.91
C PRO A 349 -5.55 23.16 -9.60
N GLN A 350 -4.41 22.48 -9.72
CA GLN A 350 -3.58 22.11 -8.58
C GLN A 350 -3.05 23.35 -7.85
N ILE A 351 -3.16 23.34 -6.53
CA ILE A 351 -2.57 24.33 -5.62
C ILE A 351 -1.41 23.66 -4.87
N ILE A 352 -0.28 24.37 -4.77
CA ILE A 352 0.90 23.95 -4.00
C ILE A 352 0.80 24.59 -2.60
N LEU A 353 1.00 23.77 -1.56
CA LEU A 353 0.87 24.13 -0.14
C LEU A 353 2.20 24.55 0.48
#